data_AF-A0A8C5DZQ6-F1
#
_entry.id   AF-A0A8C5DZQ6-F1
#
_cell.length_a   1.000
_cell.length_b   1.000
_cell.length_c   1.000
_cell.angle_alpha   90.00
_cell.angle_beta   90.00
_cell.angle_gamma   90.00
#
_symmetry.space_group_name_H-M   'P 1'
#
loop_
_entity.id
_entity.type
_entity.pdbx_description
1 polymer ?
#
loop_
_entity_poly.entity_id
_entity_poly.type
_entity_poly.pdbx_seq_one_letter_code
_entity_poly.pdbx_strand_id
1 'polypeptide(L)'
;MATLTAQNSVSDRGFRFSANMRRGRPDVDAFRACVERIGHLAHMAAAIYRMTSKGTRRISGRIVCQSWNQQQRYLNTGRGFLFRPQLRPLPVLVVTGSGFIGYQYYKGQGQQPGDPPPLATPNQVALYSSLPTRLLSRVWGRVNNVDLPNFLRRPVYSLYIRTFGVNMQEAAVEDLNHYKNLGEFFRRPLKPSVRPLCSSCLLSPADGRVLHFGLVKDSEVEQVKGVTYSLESFLGPQKERGAFREGGGAFKDRLLSSPENRLFHLVVYLAPGDYHRFHSPADWKVEHRRHFPGSLMSVSPTVARWVKELFVLNERVVLSGRWEHGFFSLTAVGATNVGSIKVYFDQELHTNCPRYSKGSFVDHSFIDVGDQVCDGEGMAMDRGVELRGGVALQKGAELGEFNLGSTIVLLFEAPKHFTFDLQPGQQIRVGQSLGSF
;
A
#
# COMPACT_ATOMS: atom_id res chain seq x y z
N MET A 1 -6.98 -6.33 71.96
CA MET A 1 -6.03 -7.30 72.53
C MET A 1 -5.74 -8.33 71.44
N ALA A 2 -4.53 -8.75 71.11
CA ALA A 2 -3.16 -8.24 71.28
C ALA A 2 -2.37 -8.83 70.07
N THR A 3 -1.62 -8.09 69.26
CA THR A 3 -0.25 -7.56 69.46
C THR A 3 0.78 -8.63 69.89
N LEU A 4 1.77 -8.90 69.00
CA LEU A 4 3.18 -9.31 69.20
C LEU A 4 3.74 -9.79 67.82
N THR A 5 4.46 -8.95 67.07
CA THR A 5 5.95 -8.94 66.90
C THR A 5 6.57 -10.31 66.56
N ALA A 6 7.06 -10.60 65.34
CA ALA A 6 8.16 -10.00 64.54
C ALA A 6 9.55 -10.61 64.82
N GLN A 7 10.22 -11.12 63.77
CA GLN A 7 11.68 -11.11 63.64
C GLN A 7 12.15 -11.37 62.20
N ASN A 8 13.23 -10.69 61.80
CA ASN A 8 13.88 -10.81 60.49
C ASN A 8 14.96 -11.90 60.49
N SER A 9 15.23 -12.51 59.34
CA SER A 9 16.57 -13.06 59.04
C SER A 9 16.91 -12.96 57.55
N VAL A 10 17.76 -11.99 57.22
CA VAL A 10 18.42 -11.90 55.90
C VAL A 10 19.52 -12.97 55.87
N SER A 11 19.56 -13.79 54.82
CA SER A 11 20.66 -14.72 54.55
C SER A 11 21.24 -14.43 53.16
N ASP A 12 22.26 -13.59 53.13
CA ASP A 12 23.12 -13.38 51.96
C ASP A 12 23.78 -14.70 51.53
N ARG A 13 23.74 -15.00 50.23
CA ARG A 13 24.51 -16.10 49.61
C ARG A 13 24.88 -15.72 48.17
N GLY A 14 25.98 -14.98 48.05
CA GLY A 14 26.55 -14.61 46.77
C GLY A 14 26.98 -15.82 45.93
N PHE A 15 26.61 -15.83 44.66
CA PHE A 15 27.20 -16.68 43.63
C PHE A 15 28.14 -15.85 42.75
N ARG A 16 29.43 -16.18 42.77
CA ARG A 16 30.44 -15.56 41.91
C ARG A 16 30.92 -16.54 40.84
N PHE A 17 30.92 -16.05 39.59
CA PHE A 17 31.66 -16.54 38.42
C PHE A 17 31.45 -17.98 37.91
N SER A 18 30.90 -18.07 36.69
CA SER A 18 31.73 -18.54 35.56
C SER A 18 31.32 -17.85 34.26
N ALA A 19 32.20 -17.00 33.73
CA ALA A 19 31.96 -16.26 32.48
C ALA A 19 32.37 -17.12 31.27
N ASN A 20 31.48 -17.96 30.76
CA ASN A 20 31.73 -18.75 29.56
C ASN A 20 31.27 -18.02 28.29
N MET A 21 31.93 -16.90 27.99
CA MET A 21 31.62 -16.06 26.83
C MET A 21 32.12 -16.70 25.52
N ARG A 22 31.51 -17.83 25.11
CA ARG A 22 31.67 -18.37 23.76
C ARG A 22 31.07 -17.38 22.76
N ARG A 23 31.92 -16.50 22.21
CA ARG A 23 31.62 -15.75 20.99
C ARG A 23 31.32 -16.75 19.88
N GLY A 24 30.05 -17.02 19.63
CA GLY A 24 29.62 -17.78 18.46
C GLY A 24 30.18 -17.08 17.22
N ARG A 25 31.00 -17.79 16.44
CA ARG A 25 31.38 -17.29 15.12
C ARG A 25 30.08 -17.11 14.32
N PRO A 26 29.95 -16.07 13.48
CA PRO A 26 28.82 -15.99 12.56
C PRO A 26 28.80 -17.28 11.74
N ASP A 27 27.62 -17.87 11.60
CA ASP A 27 27.43 -19.05 10.76
C ASP A 27 27.62 -18.62 9.29
N VAL A 28 28.84 -18.85 8.79
CA VAL A 28 29.26 -18.49 7.44
C VAL A 28 28.50 -19.30 6.41
N ASP A 29 28.02 -20.49 6.75
CA ASP A 29 27.27 -21.35 5.85
C ASP A 29 25.80 -20.96 5.80
N ALA A 30 25.20 -20.52 6.91
CA ALA A 30 23.89 -19.85 6.89
C ALA A 30 23.95 -18.50 6.15
N PHE A 31 25.04 -17.73 6.30
CA PHE A 31 25.27 -16.51 5.51
C PHE A 31 25.40 -16.81 4.02
N ARG A 32 26.24 -17.78 3.65
CA ARG A 32 26.45 -18.23 2.27
C ARG A 32 25.14 -18.74 1.68
N ALA A 33 24.40 -19.62 2.35
CA ALA A 33 23.13 -20.14 1.88
C ALA A 33 22.05 -19.05 1.72
N CYS A 34 22.04 -18.02 2.58
CA CYS A 34 21.15 -16.87 2.43
C CYS A 34 21.53 -16.02 1.20
N VAL A 35 22.82 -15.70 1.05
CA VAL A 35 23.34 -14.94 -0.10
C VAL A 35 23.18 -15.71 -1.42
N GLU A 36 23.37 -17.02 -1.42
CA GLU A 36 23.14 -17.90 -2.57
C GLU A 36 21.66 -17.96 -2.93
N ARG A 37 20.74 -18.11 -1.97
CA ARG A 37 19.28 -18.07 -2.24
C ARG A 37 18.85 -16.72 -2.83
N ILE A 38 19.35 -15.61 -2.30
CA ILE A 38 19.10 -14.26 -2.84
C ILE A 38 19.72 -14.11 -4.24
N GLY A 39 20.95 -14.60 -4.43
CA GLY A 39 21.68 -14.60 -5.69
C GLY A 39 20.98 -15.42 -6.77
N HIS A 40 20.54 -16.64 -6.48
CA HIS A 40 19.78 -17.47 -7.40
C HIS A 40 18.45 -16.82 -7.81
N LEU A 41 17.72 -16.19 -6.88
CA LEU A 41 16.50 -15.44 -7.20
C LEU A 41 16.78 -14.22 -8.09
N ALA A 42 17.87 -13.48 -7.84
CA ALA A 42 18.30 -12.35 -8.66
C ALA A 42 18.76 -12.81 -10.07
N HIS A 43 19.51 -13.91 -10.16
CA HIS A 43 19.93 -14.51 -11.42
C HIS A 43 18.75 -15.06 -12.23
N MET A 44 17.76 -15.69 -11.60
CA MET A 44 16.53 -16.11 -12.27
C MET A 44 15.74 -14.90 -12.80
N ALA A 45 15.59 -13.83 -12.01
CA ALA A 45 14.93 -12.61 -12.47
C ALA A 45 15.67 -11.97 -13.67
N ALA A 46 17.01 -11.92 -13.62
CA ALA A 46 17.84 -11.43 -14.72
C ALA A 46 17.81 -12.34 -15.96
N ALA A 47 17.71 -13.66 -15.79
CA ALA A 47 17.58 -14.61 -16.89
C ALA A 47 16.22 -14.49 -17.59
N ILE A 48 15.12 -14.40 -16.82
CA ILE A 48 13.77 -14.17 -17.34
C ILE A 48 13.72 -12.83 -18.08
N TYR A 49 14.30 -11.76 -17.51
CA TYR A 49 14.41 -10.46 -18.18
C TYR A 49 15.13 -10.56 -19.54
N ARG A 50 16.27 -11.28 -19.60
CA ARG A 50 17.03 -11.54 -20.84
C ARG A 50 16.27 -12.41 -21.84
N MET A 51 15.36 -13.27 -21.39
CA MET A 51 14.48 -14.04 -22.28
C MET A 51 13.39 -13.15 -22.87
N THR A 52 12.73 -12.33 -22.04
CA THR A 52 11.70 -11.38 -22.50
C THR A 52 12.26 -10.28 -23.40
N SER A 53 13.50 -9.82 -23.17
CA SER A 53 14.14 -8.77 -23.97
C SER A 53 14.70 -9.26 -25.31
N LYS A 54 14.67 -10.57 -25.59
CA LYS A 54 15.14 -11.16 -26.87
C LYS A 54 14.04 -11.34 -27.92
N GLY A 55 12.78 -11.01 -27.60
CA GLY A 55 11.65 -11.13 -28.52
C GLY A 55 11.59 -10.09 -29.65
N THR A 56 12.41 -9.04 -29.62
CA THR A 56 12.36 -7.93 -30.59
C THR A 56 13.75 -7.54 -31.09
N ARG A 57 14.24 -8.23 -32.12
CA ARG A 57 15.27 -7.76 -33.08
C ARG A 57 15.42 -8.69 -34.28
N ARG A 58 14.86 -8.30 -35.43
CA ARG A 58 15.26 -8.81 -36.75
C ARG A 58 15.02 -7.71 -37.80
N ILE A 59 15.95 -7.58 -38.77
CA ILE A 59 15.97 -6.56 -39.85
C ILE A 59 16.29 -5.15 -39.30
N SER A 60 17.30 -4.35 -39.68
CA SER A 60 18.51 -4.46 -40.55
C SER A 60 19.53 -3.37 -40.08
N GLY A 61 20.83 -3.26 -40.45
CA GLY A 61 21.76 -4.16 -41.14
C GLY A 61 22.86 -3.43 -41.94
N ARG A 62 24.15 -3.58 -41.56
CA ARG A 62 25.41 -3.04 -42.20
C ARG A 62 25.61 -1.51 -42.10
N ILE A 63 26.81 -0.88 -42.09
CA ILE A 63 28.25 -1.24 -42.33
C ILE A 63 29.14 -0.21 -41.54
N VAL A 64 30.07 -0.57 -40.62
CA VAL A 64 31.56 -0.76 -40.73
C VAL A 64 32.46 0.46 -40.35
N CYS A 65 33.66 0.16 -39.78
CA CYS A 65 34.87 1.01 -39.55
C CYS A 65 34.88 2.09 -38.44
N GLN A 66 36.00 2.40 -37.74
CA GLN A 66 37.30 1.73 -37.48
C GLN A 66 38.09 2.50 -36.39
N SER A 67 39.15 1.89 -35.79
CA SER A 67 40.25 2.54 -35.00
C SER A 67 39.86 3.30 -33.69
N TRP A 68 40.42 3.10 -32.49
CA TRP A 68 41.60 2.37 -31.97
C TRP A 68 43.00 2.88 -32.34
N ASN A 69 43.32 4.09 -31.85
CA ASN A 69 44.56 4.53 -31.16
C ASN A 69 44.27 5.95 -30.59
N GLN A 70 44.99 6.58 -29.64
CA GLN A 70 46.44 6.54 -29.40
C GLN A 70 46.84 7.08 -28.00
N GLN A 71 47.80 6.38 -27.37
CA GLN A 71 48.81 6.79 -26.36
C GLN A 71 48.49 7.57 -25.05
N GLN A 72 49.03 6.99 -23.97
CA GLN A 72 49.36 7.61 -22.68
C GLN A 72 50.68 8.41 -22.76
N ARG A 73 50.84 9.48 -21.94
CA ARG A 73 51.93 9.71 -20.94
C ARG A 73 52.30 11.19 -20.72
N TYR A 74 52.90 11.42 -19.54
CA TYR A 74 53.60 12.59 -18.96
C TYR A 74 52.79 13.34 -17.88
N LEU A 75 52.86 12.92 -16.60
CA LEU A 75 53.91 13.09 -15.57
C LEU A 75 53.73 14.33 -14.67
N ASN A 76 53.38 14.05 -13.41
CA ASN A 76 53.69 14.76 -12.17
C ASN A 76 53.70 16.30 -12.10
N THR A 77 52.79 16.84 -11.29
CA THR A 77 53.15 17.79 -10.23
C THR A 77 52.18 17.62 -9.06
N GLY A 78 52.70 17.53 -7.84
CA GLY A 78 51.91 17.12 -6.68
C GLY A 78 51.36 18.30 -5.86
N ARG A 79 50.15 18.15 -5.34
CA ARG A 79 49.74 18.62 -4.01
C ARG A 79 48.50 17.84 -3.55
N GLY A 80 48.45 17.49 -2.27
CA GLY A 80 47.51 16.50 -1.75
C GLY A 80 46.05 16.97 -1.81
N PHE A 81 45.17 16.09 -2.27
CA PHE A 81 43.74 16.17 -2.02
C PHE A 81 43.26 14.87 -1.39
N LEU A 82 42.62 14.98 -0.23
CA LEU A 82 42.09 13.83 0.51
C LEU A 82 40.97 13.16 -0.30
N PHE A 83 41.24 11.99 -0.87
CA PHE A 83 40.22 11.14 -1.47
C PHE A 83 39.25 10.63 -0.40
N ARG A 84 38.18 11.40 -0.13
CA ARG A 84 36.92 10.84 0.36
C ARG A 84 36.26 10.13 -0.83
N PRO A 85 36.10 8.79 -0.82
CA PRO A 85 35.32 8.11 -1.85
C PRO A 85 33.84 8.45 -1.63
N GLN A 86 33.39 9.54 -2.23
CA GLN A 86 31.98 9.93 -2.22
C GLN A 86 31.22 9.02 -3.19
N LEU A 87 30.97 7.79 -2.74
CA LEU A 87 30.15 6.77 -3.38
C LEU A 87 28.73 7.32 -3.58
N ARG A 88 28.52 8.01 -4.71
CA ARG A 88 27.19 8.41 -5.17
C ARG A 88 26.38 7.12 -5.39
N PRO A 89 25.17 6.98 -4.81
CA PRO A 89 24.40 5.73 -4.84
C PRO A 89 23.68 5.51 -6.19
N LEU A 90 24.40 5.66 -7.30
CA LEU A 90 23.89 5.52 -8.65
C LEU A 90 23.33 4.11 -8.99
N PRO A 91 23.90 2.97 -8.53
CA PRO A 91 23.40 1.66 -8.99
C PRO A 91 22.08 1.24 -8.32
N VAL A 92 21.72 1.80 -7.16
CA VAL A 92 20.42 1.54 -6.51
C VAL A 92 19.26 2.23 -7.24
N LEU A 93 19.54 3.38 -7.85
CA LEU A 93 18.56 4.27 -8.50
C LEU A 93 17.91 3.69 -9.78
N VAL A 94 18.51 2.64 -10.36
CA VAL A 94 18.09 2.03 -11.63
C VAL A 94 17.04 0.93 -11.42
N VAL A 95 17.00 0.26 -10.27
CA VAL A 95 16.17 -0.94 -10.04
C VAL A 95 14.69 -0.61 -9.78
N THR A 96 14.39 0.59 -9.27
CA THR A 96 13.04 0.99 -8.82
C THR A 96 12.33 1.98 -9.76
N GLY A 97 12.84 2.21 -10.97
CA GLY A 97 12.31 3.21 -11.91
C GLY A 97 12.60 4.67 -11.52
N SER A 98 13.24 4.90 -10.37
CA SER A 98 13.55 6.24 -9.84
C SER A 98 14.46 7.07 -10.74
N GLY A 99 15.30 6.49 -11.59
CA GLY A 99 16.13 7.24 -12.55
C GLY A 99 15.31 7.99 -13.61
N PHE A 100 14.31 7.33 -14.19
CA PHE A 100 13.40 7.95 -15.17
C PHE A 100 12.47 8.97 -14.51
N ILE A 101 11.99 8.65 -13.30
CA ILE A 101 11.15 9.55 -12.48
C ILE A 101 11.95 10.80 -12.05
N GLY A 102 13.24 10.66 -11.71
CA GLY A 102 14.12 11.78 -11.39
C GLY A 102 14.38 12.70 -12.58
N TYR A 103 14.51 12.13 -13.78
CA TYR A 103 14.61 12.90 -15.03
C TYR A 103 13.31 13.68 -15.33
N GLN A 104 12.13 13.05 -15.17
CA GLN A 104 10.84 13.72 -15.31
C GLN A 104 10.63 14.82 -14.25
N TYR A 105 11.04 14.58 -13.00
CA TYR A 105 10.98 15.57 -11.92
C TYR A 105 11.89 16.78 -12.20
N TYR A 106 13.11 16.55 -12.69
CA TYR A 106 14.03 17.60 -13.13
C TYR A 106 13.42 18.43 -14.28
N LYS A 107 12.81 17.77 -15.27
CA LYS A 107 12.13 18.44 -16.39
C LYS A 107 10.91 19.28 -15.95
N GLY A 108 10.26 18.90 -14.84
CA GLY A 108 9.12 19.61 -14.27
C GLY A 108 9.45 20.87 -13.45
N GLN A 109 10.74 21.17 -13.16
CA GLN A 109 11.12 22.34 -12.34
C GLN A 109 10.87 23.71 -13.01
N GLY A 110 10.37 23.75 -14.26
CA GLY A 110 10.03 24.98 -14.97
C GLY A 110 8.54 25.38 -14.97
N GLN A 111 7.64 24.64 -14.32
CA GLN A 111 6.20 24.95 -14.31
C GLN A 111 5.82 26.03 -13.29
N GLN A 112 4.83 26.86 -13.63
CA GLN A 112 4.32 27.89 -12.75
C GLN A 112 3.27 27.33 -11.77
N PRO A 113 3.04 27.97 -10.60
CA PRO A 113 2.03 27.52 -9.64
C PRO A 113 0.60 27.69 -10.17
N GLY A 114 0.10 26.68 -10.89
CA GLY A 114 -1.25 26.69 -11.46
C GLY A 114 -1.41 25.77 -12.67
N ASP A 115 -0.33 25.49 -13.39
CA ASP A 115 -0.35 24.62 -14.56
C ASP A 115 -0.79 23.18 -14.21
N PRO A 116 -1.58 22.51 -15.07
CA PRO A 116 -1.89 21.10 -14.89
C PRO A 116 -0.59 20.27 -14.93
N PRO A 117 -0.47 19.20 -14.11
CA PRO A 117 0.72 18.38 -14.09
C PRO A 117 0.90 17.65 -15.44
N PRO A 118 2.15 17.47 -15.90
CA PRO A 118 2.44 16.88 -17.21
C PRO A 118 2.11 15.38 -17.16
N LEU A 119 1.01 14.99 -17.81
CA LEU A 119 0.55 13.62 -17.85
C LEU A 119 1.41 12.74 -18.77
N ALA A 120 1.52 11.46 -18.41
CA ALA A 120 2.13 10.42 -19.20
C ALA A 120 1.33 10.18 -20.49
N THR A 121 2.00 10.07 -21.63
CA THR A 121 1.33 9.64 -22.86
C THR A 121 0.93 8.16 -22.76
N PRO A 122 -0.10 7.68 -23.50
CA PRO A 122 -0.49 6.27 -23.48
C PRO A 122 0.68 5.30 -23.75
N ASN A 123 1.60 5.68 -24.64
CA ASN A 123 2.82 4.92 -24.94
C ASN A 123 3.80 4.88 -23.75
N GLN A 124 3.92 5.96 -22.97
CA GLN A 124 4.72 5.98 -21.75
C GLN A 124 4.10 5.12 -20.64
N VAL A 125 2.77 5.18 -20.47
CA VAL A 125 2.04 4.32 -19.51
C VAL A 125 2.14 2.85 -19.92
N ALA A 126 2.01 2.53 -21.21
CA ALA A 126 2.20 1.19 -21.74
C ALA A 126 3.64 0.68 -21.55
N LEU A 127 4.66 1.52 -21.81
CA LEU A 127 6.06 1.19 -21.57
C LEU A 127 6.31 0.91 -20.08
N TYR A 128 5.83 1.76 -19.19
CA TYR A 128 5.97 1.57 -17.73
C TYR A 128 5.22 0.32 -17.26
N SER A 129 4.02 0.06 -17.81
CA SER A 129 3.23 -1.15 -17.53
C SER A 129 3.83 -2.42 -18.13
N SER A 130 4.72 -2.32 -19.12
CA SER A 130 5.42 -3.48 -19.70
C SER A 130 6.54 -4.02 -18.80
N LEU A 131 6.98 -3.23 -17.81
CA LEU A 131 7.81 -3.75 -16.72
C LEU A 131 7.03 -4.85 -15.98
N PRO A 132 7.64 -6.01 -15.68
CA PRO A 132 6.95 -7.13 -15.06
C PRO A 132 6.77 -6.92 -13.55
N THR A 133 6.11 -5.81 -13.17
CA THR A 133 5.92 -5.33 -11.80
C THR A 133 5.28 -6.37 -10.88
N ARG A 134 4.35 -7.19 -11.39
CA ARG A 134 3.78 -8.34 -10.66
C ARG A 134 4.81 -9.43 -10.35
N LEU A 135 5.68 -9.78 -11.31
CA LEU A 135 6.77 -10.74 -11.08
C LEU A 135 7.77 -10.17 -10.06
N LEU A 136 8.19 -8.92 -10.24
CA LEU A 136 9.10 -8.24 -9.31
C LEU A 136 8.51 -8.19 -7.89
N SER A 137 7.23 -7.85 -7.75
CA SER A 137 6.55 -7.80 -6.44
C SER A 137 6.36 -9.19 -5.82
N ARG A 138 6.23 -10.27 -6.61
CA ARG A 138 6.26 -11.66 -6.10
C ARG A 138 7.66 -12.08 -5.65
N VAL A 139 8.71 -11.73 -6.40
CA VAL A 139 10.10 -12.00 -6.01
C VAL A 139 10.44 -11.22 -4.72
N TRP A 140 10.08 -9.94 -4.66
CA TRP A 140 10.24 -9.10 -3.47
C TRP A 140 9.47 -9.65 -2.27
N GLY A 141 8.21 -10.06 -2.44
CA GLY A 141 7.44 -10.71 -1.39
C GLY A 141 8.07 -12.00 -0.87
N ARG A 142 8.69 -12.82 -1.75
CA ARG A 142 9.47 -13.99 -1.33
C ARG A 142 10.71 -13.59 -0.52
N VAL A 143 11.48 -12.60 -1.00
CA VAL A 143 12.68 -12.08 -0.30
C VAL A 143 12.33 -11.50 1.07
N ASN A 144 11.24 -10.73 1.18
CA ASN A 144 10.79 -10.14 2.45
C ASN A 144 10.35 -11.18 3.48
N ASN A 145 9.95 -12.37 3.06
CA ASN A 145 9.58 -13.48 3.93
C ASN A 145 10.75 -14.48 4.15
N VAL A 146 11.97 -14.18 3.70
CA VAL A 146 13.17 -14.95 4.07
C VAL A 146 13.60 -14.55 5.47
N ASP A 147 13.62 -15.52 6.38
CA ASP A 147 14.12 -15.32 7.74
C ASP A 147 15.59 -14.92 7.75
N LEU A 148 15.86 -13.77 8.36
CA LEU A 148 17.19 -13.23 8.55
C LEU A 148 17.87 -13.91 9.75
N PRO A 149 19.14 -14.34 9.61
CA PRO A 149 19.96 -14.72 10.74
C PRO A 149 20.00 -13.61 11.81
N ASN A 150 19.98 -13.98 13.09
CA ASN A 150 19.87 -13.02 14.20
C ASN A 150 20.90 -11.89 14.13
N PHE A 151 22.14 -12.18 13.72
CA PHE A 151 23.20 -11.18 13.57
C PHE A 151 22.96 -10.16 12.42
N LEU A 152 22.11 -10.48 11.44
CA LEU A 152 21.73 -9.57 10.34
C LEU A 152 20.46 -8.77 10.64
N ARG A 153 19.56 -9.24 11.52
CA ARG A 153 18.31 -8.53 11.87
C ARG A 153 18.57 -7.09 12.29
N ARG A 154 19.37 -6.89 13.34
CA ARG A 154 19.68 -5.56 13.88
C ARG A 154 20.27 -4.60 12.84
N PRO A 155 21.34 -4.92 12.07
CA PRO A 155 21.87 -3.99 11.08
C PRO A 155 20.92 -3.74 9.89
N VAL A 156 20.20 -4.75 9.39
CA VAL A 156 19.26 -4.58 8.27
C VAL A 156 18.09 -3.69 8.67
N TYR A 157 17.45 -3.97 9.81
CA TYR A 157 16.34 -3.14 10.29
C TYR A 157 16.81 -1.75 10.73
N SER A 158 17.99 -1.59 11.34
CA SER A 158 18.54 -0.26 11.66
C SER A 158 18.80 0.58 10.41
N LEU A 159 19.27 -0.03 9.31
CA LEU A 159 19.39 0.65 8.03
C LEU A 159 18.02 1.08 7.50
N TYR A 160 17.02 0.18 7.54
CA TYR A 160 15.65 0.50 7.11
C TYR A 160 15.04 1.65 7.91
N ILE A 161 15.14 1.60 9.25
CA ILE A 161 14.69 2.64 10.17
C ILE A 161 15.30 3.99 9.81
N ARG A 162 16.63 4.03 9.61
CA ARG A 162 17.35 5.26 9.24
C ARG A 162 16.98 5.77 7.84
N THR A 163 16.70 4.89 6.89
CA THR A 163 16.36 5.25 5.50
C THR A 163 14.92 5.77 5.37
N PHE A 164 13.98 5.22 6.13
CA PHE A 164 12.54 5.51 5.98
C PHE A 164 11.90 6.24 7.17
N GLY A 165 12.65 6.53 8.24
CA GLY A 165 12.16 7.31 9.39
C GLY A 165 11.20 6.54 10.30
N VAL A 166 11.30 5.21 10.36
CA VAL A 166 10.40 4.36 11.16
C VAL A 166 10.51 4.70 12.66
N ASN A 167 9.41 5.13 13.27
CA ASN A 167 9.36 5.28 14.73
C ASN A 167 9.14 3.93 15.41
N MET A 168 10.20 3.37 16.01
CA MET A 168 10.10 2.11 16.75
C MET A 168 9.49 2.25 18.15
N GLN A 169 9.47 3.45 18.76
CA GLN A 169 8.89 3.66 20.09
C GLN A 169 7.37 3.41 20.12
N GLU A 170 6.73 3.47 18.96
CA GLU A 170 5.29 3.21 18.76
C GLU A 170 4.99 1.72 18.48
N ALA A 171 5.99 0.90 18.16
CA ALA A 171 5.82 -0.54 17.90
C ALA A 171 5.55 -1.31 19.20
N ALA A 172 4.69 -2.33 19.13
CA ALA A 172 4.38 -3.18 20.29
C ALA A 172 5.60 -3.97 20.81
N VAL A 173 6.56 -4.27 19.92
CA VAL A 173 7.85 -4.89 20.25
C VAL A 173 8.97 -4.02 19.69
N GLU A 174 9.79 -3.43 20.55
CA GLU A 174 10.88 -2.54 20.11
C GLU A 174 12.16 -3.31 19.74
N ASP A 175 12.33 -4.55 20.22
CA ASP A 175 13.51 -5.35 19.93
C ASP A 175 13.53 -5.83 18.46
N LEU A 176 14.51 -5.30 17.73
CA LEU A 176 14.77 -5.64 16.33
C LEU A 176 15.13 -7.12 16.11
N ASN A 177 15.54 -7.86 17.14
CA ASN A 177 15.82 -9.30 17.02
C ASN A 177 14.55 -10.16 17.02
N HIS A 178 13.40 -9.63 17.48
CA HIS A 178 12.12 -10.35 17.47
C HIS A 178 11.69 -10.71 16.04
N TYR A 179 11.66 -9.71 15.15
CA TYR A 179 11.20 -9.85 13.78
C TYR A 179 12.08 -10.80 12.97
N LYS A 180 11.51 -11.89 12.47
CA LYS A 180 12.26 -12.92 11.75
C LYS A 180 12.72 -12.45 10.38
N ASN A 181 11.88 -11.70 9.69
CA ASN A 181 12.08 -11.25 8.33
C ASN A 181 11.53 -9.83 8.10
N LEU A 182 11.85 -9.23 6.94
CA LEU A 182 11.48 -7.84 6.65
C LEU A 182 9.97 -7.64 6.52
N GLY A 183 9.22 -8.65 6.07
CA GLY A 183 7.75 -8.61 6.02
C GLY A 183 7.12 -8.52 7.41
N GLU A 184 7.66 -9.24 8.39
CA GLU A 184 7.20 -9.18 9.78
C GLU A 184 7.50 -7.82 10.43
N PHE A 185 8.72 -7.29 10.25
CA PHE A 185 9.09 -5.94 10.68
C PHE A 185 8.21 -4.86 10.04
N PHE A 186 7.86 -5.03 8.76
CA PHE A 186 7.02 -4.11 8.03
C PHE A 186 5.57 -4.08 8.54
N ARG A 187 4.98 -5.26 8.78
CA ARG A 187 3.63 -5.45 9.36
C ARG A 187 3.60 -5.35 10.90
N ARG A 188 4.62 -4.76 11.53
CA ARG A 188 4.74 -4.67 12.99
C ARG A 188 3.44 -4.12 13.63
N PRO A 189 2.89 -4.77 14.66
CA PRO A 189 1.80 -4.18 15.44
C PRO A 189 2.31 -2.96 16.21
N LEU A 190 1.42 -1.99 16.46
CA LEU A 190 1.69 -0.83 17.32
C LEU A 190 1.17 -1.06 18.74
N LYS A 191 1.65 -0.27 19.70
CA LYS A 191 1.11 -0.23 21.06
C LYS A 191 -0.34 0.31 21.02
N PRO A 192 -1.33 -0.32 21.68
CA PRO A 192 -2.72 0.15 21.64
C PRO A 192 -2.90 1.63 22.05
N SER A 193 -2.07 2.12 22.97
CA SER A 193 -2.13 3.50 23.47
C SER A 193 -1.64 4.57 22.49
N VAL A 194 -0.95 4.23 21.39
CA VAL A 194 -0.38 5.24 20.47
C VAL A 194 -1.32 5.64 19.33
N ARG A 195 -2.50 5.03 19.22
CA ARG A 195 -3.55 5.38 18.26
C ARG A 195 -4.90 5.58 18.97
N PRO A 196 -5.02 6.62 19.83
CA PRO A 196 -6.29 6.93 20.49
C PRO A 196 -7.36 7.26 19.43
N LEU A 197 -8.56 6.71 19.61
CA LEU A 197 -9.68 6.92 18.70
C LEU A 197 -10.46 8.18 19.11
N CYS A 198 -10.77 9.04 18.14
CA CYS A 198 -11.73 10.11 18.34
C CYS A 198 -13.17 9.56 18.45
N SER A 199 -13.96 10.08 19.39
CA SER A 199 -15.29 9.55 19.72
C SER A 199 -16.35 9.88 18.66
N SER A 200 -16.51 11.15 18.30
CA SER A 200 -17.65 11.66 17.50
C SER A 200 -17.35 11.96 16.02
N CYS A 201 -16.11 11.75 15.56
CA CYS A 201 -15.69 12.10 14.19
C CYS A 201 -15.45 10.87 13.30
N LEU A 202 -15.33 11.07 11.98
CA LEU A 202 -14.87 10.04 11.05
C LEU A 202 -13.35 9.83 11.20
N LEU A 203 -12.88 8.59 11.36
CA LEU A 203 -11.47 8.31 11.68
C LEU A 203 -10.60 8.07 10.46
N SER A 204 -9.31 8.40 10.55
CA SER A 204 -8.35 7.96 9.54
C SER A 204 -8.26 6.42 9.51
N PRO A 205 -8.40 5.78 8.33
CA PRO A 205 -8.19 4.34 8.19
C PRO A 205 -6.72 3.93 8.30
N ALA A 206 -5.76 4.84 8.13
CA ALA A 206 -4.34 4.49 7.98
C ALA A 206 -3.42 5.58 8.55
N ASP A 207 -2.16 5.20 8.80
CA ASP A 207 -1.07 6.15 8.92
C ASP A 207 -0.58 6.52 7.52
N GLY A 208 -0.36 7.81 7.25
CA GLY A 208 0.25 8.24 6.00
C GLY A 208 -0.13 9.66 5.59
N ARG A 209 0.19 10.01 4.34
CA ARG A 209 -0.02 11.35 3.79
C ARG A 209 -1.33 11.45 3.02
N VAL A 210 -2.12 12.47 3.34
CA VAL A 210 -3.28 12.89 2.54
C VAL A 210 -2.81 13.39 1.18
N LEU A 211 -3.22 12.71 0.09
CA LEU A 211 -2.94 13.16 -1.28
C LEU A 211 -4.02 14.11 -1.80
N HIS A 212 -5.29 13.76 -1.55
CA HIS A 212 -6.46 14.55 -1.90
C HIS A 212 -7.64 14.19 -1.00
N PHE A 213 -8.56 15.11 -0.80
CA PHE A 213 -9.86 14.89 -0.18
C PHE A 213 -10.87 15.92 -0.71
N GLY A 214 -12.15 15.65 -0.55
CA GLY A 214 -13.20 16.61 -0.90
C GLY A 214 -14.49 15.97 -1.36
N LEU A 215 -15.28 16.76 -2.08
CA LEU A 215 -16.54 16.33 -2.71
C LEU A 215 -16.26 15.65 -4.05
N VAL A 216 -16.91 14.51 -4.29
CA VAL A 216 -16.96 13.88 -5.61
C VAL A 216 -17.87 14.71 -6.53
N LYS A 217 -17.30 15.23 -7.61
CA LYS A 217 -18.01 16.02 -8.63
C LYS A 217 -18.12 15.19 -9.90
N ASP A 218 -19.27 15.25 -10.56
CA ASP A 218 -19.49 14.68 -11.90
C ASP A 218 -19.12 13.19 -12.09
N SER A 219 -19.14 12.43 -10.97
CA SER A 219 -18.66 11.03 -10.89
C SER A 219 -17.17 10.84 -11.19
N GLU A 220 -16.36 11.89 -11.04
CA GLU A 220 -14.90 11.88 -11.08
C GLU A 220 -14.31 12.10 -9.68
N VAL A 221 -13.21 11.43 -9.40
CA VAL A 221 -12.47 11.51 -8.13
C VAL A 221 -11.07 12.06 -8.39
N GLU A 222 -10.63 13.08 -7.65
CA GLU A 222 -9.27 13.59 -7.76
C GLU A 222 -8.27 12.64 -7.09
N GLN A 223 -7.35 12.09 -7.89
CA GLN A 223 -6.23 11.24 -7.44
C GLN A 223 -5.16 12.08 -6.73
N VAL A 224 -4.87 13.23 -7.34
CA VAL A 224 -4.03 14.34 -6.87
C VAL A 224 -4.53 15.60 -7.59
N LYS A 225 -4.20 16.79 -7.08
CA LYS A 225 -4.63 18.09 -7.66
C LYS A 225 -4.49 18.10 -9.19
N GLY A 226 -5.61 18.21 -9.89
CA GLY A 226 -5.66 18.30 -11.37
C GLY A 226 -5.52 16.98 -12.13
N VAL A 227 -5.58 15.82 -11.47
CA VAL A 227 -5.60 14.49 -12.11
C VAL A 227 -6.77 13.69 -11.55
N THR A 228 -7.78 13.41 -12.38
CA THR A 228 -8.99 12.68 -11.98
C THR A 228 -9.03 11.25 -12.52
N TYR A 229 -9.97 10.47 -11.99
CA TYR A 229 -10.42 9.20 -12.55
C TYR A 229 -11.93 8.99 -12.31
N SER A 230 -12.56 8.27 -13.24
CA SER A 230 -13.98 7.90 -13.15
C SER A 230 -14.27 6.99 -11.96
N LEU A 231 -15.26 7.37 -11.16
CA LEU A 231 -15.80 6.60 -10.05
C LEU A 231 -16.41 5.28 -10.52
N GLU A 232 -17.07 5.26 -11.69
CA GLU A 232 -17.63 4.06 -12.31
C GLU A 232 -16.52 3.10 -12.74
N SER A 233 -15.42 3.61 -13.30
CA SER A 233 -14.25 2.78 -13.62
C SER A 233 -13.52 2.26 -12.37
N PHE A 234 -13.59 3.00 -11.26
CA PHE A 234 -12.94 2.64 -9.99
C PHE A 234 -13.73 1.60 -9.19
N LEU A 235 -15.03 1.83 -8.95
CA LEU A 235 -15.92 0.91 -8.23
C LEU A 235 -16.46 -0.22 -9.12
N GLY A 236 -16.42 -0.04 -10.44
CA GLY A 236 -16.96 -0.97 -11.42
C GLY A 236 -18.50 -0.88 -11.56
N PRO A 237 -19.07 -1.62 -12.52
CA PRO A 237 -20.50 -1.60 -12.79
C PRO A 237 -21.30 -2.05 -11.56
N GLN A 238 -22.30 -1.27 -11.16
CA GLN A 238 -23.23 -1.70 -10.12
C GLN A 238 -24.25 -2.65 -10.74
N LYS A 239 -24.54 -3.77 -10.06
CA LYS A 239 -25.77 -4.52 -10.33
C LYS A 239 -26.94 -3.67 -9.85
N GLU A 240 -27.90 -3.40 -10.71
CA GLU A 240 -29.09 -2.63 -10.35
C GLU A 240 -29.82 -3.37 -9.21
N ARG A 241 -29.95 -2.71 -8.05
CA ARG A 241 -30.92 -3.15 -7.03
C ARG A 241 -32.31 -2.90 -7.63
N GLY A 242 -33.17 -3.91 -7.55
CA GLY A 242 -34.30 -4.07 -8.47
C GLY A 242 -35.31 -2.91 -8.52
N ALA A 243 -36.05 -2.89 -9.62
CA ALA A 243 -37.18 -2.02 -9.95
C ALA A 243 -36.86 -0.52 -10.16
N PHE A 244 -36.77 -0.14 -11.44
CA PHE A 244 -37.11 1.18 -11.99
C PHE A 244 -36.50 2.42 -11.32
N ARG A 245 -35.20 2.63 -11.59
CA ARG A 245 -34.71 3.98 -11.91
C ARG A 245 -34.25 4.03 -13.37
N GLU A 246 -35.21 3.93 -14.29
CA GLU A 246 -35.04 4.43 -15.66
C GLU A 246 -34.87 5.95 -15.61
N GLY A 247 -33.64 6.39 -15.40
CA GLY A 247 -33.26 7.79 -15.34
C GLY A 247 -31.76 7.91 -15.48
N GLY A 248 -31.31 8.56 -16.55
CA GLY A 248 -29.90 8.78 -16.89
C GLY A 248 -29.18 9.77 -15.97
N GLY A 249 -29.27 9.57 -14.66
CA GLY A 249 -28.52 10.31 -13.64
C GLY A 249 -27.05 9.88 -13.59
N ALA A 250 -26.20 10.69 -12.95
CA ALA A 250 -24.78 10.40 -12.88
C ALA A 250 -24.52 9.16 -12.00
N PHE A 251 -23.39 8.47 -12.22
CA PHE A 251 -23.04 7.27 -11.44
C PHE A 251 -23.03 7.53 -9.93
N LYS A 252 -22.59 8.71 -9.47
CA LYS A 252 -22.65 9.10 -8.05
C LYS A 252 -24.08 9.07 -7.49
N ASP A 253 -25.09 9.46 -8.28
CA ASP A 253 -26.47 9.62 -7.82
C ASP A 253 -27.14 8.26 -7.61
N ARG A 254 -26.64 7.22 -8.28
CA ARG A 254 -27.01 5.80 -8.07
C ARG A 254 -26.41 5.21 -6.78
N LEU A 255 -25.42 5.86 -6.16
CA LEU A 255 -24.83 5.44 -4.88
C LEU A 255 -25.50 6.11 -3.67
N LEU A 256 -26.01 7.33 -3.82
CA LEU A 256 -26.60 8.10 -2.73
C LEU A 256 -27.92 7.48 -2.25
N SER A 257 -28.01 7.29 -0.93
CA SER A 257 -29.21 6.83 -0.23
C SER A 257 -30.21 7.97 0.01
N SER A 258 -29.72 9.21 0.14
CA SER A 258 -30.54 10.42 0.33
C SER A 258 -30.12 11.55 -0.62
N PRO A 259 -31.08 12.31 -1.20
CA PRO A 259 -30.77 13.50 -2.01
C PRO A 259 -30.20 14.66 -1.17
N GLU A 260 -30.35 14.63 0.15
CA GLU A 260 -29.78 15.62 1.06
C GLU A 260 -28.31 15.36 1.42
N ASN A 261 -27.80 14.18 1.08
CA ASN A 261 -26.40 13.82 1.30
C ASN A 261 -25.52 14.17 0.10
N ARG A 262 -24.21 14.07 0.31
CA ARG A 262 -23.17 14.27 -0.69
C ARG A 262 -22.15 13.14 -0.60
N LEU A 263 -21.58 12.79 -1.74
CA LEU A 263 -20.49 11.81 -1.80
C LEU A 263 -19.16 12.53 -1.63
N PHE A 264 -18.41 12.14 -0.60
CA PHE A 264 -17.08 12.63 -0.28
C PHE A 264 -16.03 11.56 -0.58
N HIS A 265 -14.77 11.99 -0.73
CA HIS A 265 -13.64 11.10 -0.91
C HIS A 265 -12.40 11.56 -0.13
N LEU A 266 -11.52 10.61 0.18
CA LEU A 266 -10.19 10.82 0.75
C LEU A 266 -9.21 9.82 0.13
N VAL A 267 -8.01 10.28 -0.19
CA VAL A 267 -6.90 9.47 -0.73
C VAL A 267 -5.71 9.57 0.23
N VAL A 268 -5.33 8.46 0.84
CA VAL A 268 -4.22 8.36 1.81
C VAL A 268 -3.11 7.50 1.23
N TYR A 269 -1.90 8.06 1.13
CA TYR A 269 -0.69 7.35 0.69
C TYR A 269 0.14 6.89 1.89
N LEU A 270 0.44 5.60 1.94
CA LEU A 270 1.28 4.99 2.95
C LEU A 270 2.72 4.92 2.43
N ALA A 271 3.61 5.73 3.01
CA ALA A 271 5.04 5.74 2.70
C ALA A 271 5.76 4.58 3.42
N PRO A 272 6.89 4.06 2.92
CA PRO A 272 7.51 2.84 3.46
C PRO A 272 7.87 2.86 4.96
N GLY A 273 7.99 4.03 5.60
CA GLY A 273 8.24 4.15 7.04
C GLY A 273 6.99 3.98 7.92
N ASP A 274 5.81 4.15 7.33
CA ASP A 274 4.53 4.26 8.04
C ASP A 274 4.07 2.88 8.58
N TYR A 275 2.92 2.87 9.24
CA TYR A 275 2.23 1.66 9.66
C TYR A 275 1.27 1.19 8.56
N HIS A 276 1.41 -0.08 8.16
CA HIS A 276 0.79 -0.59 6.93
C HIS A 276 -0.39 -1.54 7.16
N ARG A 277 -0.96 -1.53 8.37
CA ARG A 277 -2.32 -2.03 8.60
C ARG A 277 -3.29 -0.87 8.49
N PHE A 278 -4.47 -1.18 7.97
CA PHE A 278 -5.57 -0.22 7.85
C PHE A 278 -6.76 -0.71 8.67
N HIS A 279 -7.53 0.26 9.14
CA HIS A 279 -8.58 0.11 10.14
C HIS A 279 -9.90 0.67 9.62
N SER A 280 -11.00 0.31 10.29
CA SER A 280 -12.33 0.85 9.99
C SER A 280 -12.45 2.33 10.42
N PRO A 281 -12.79 3.28 9.53
CA PRO A 281 -13.00 4.69 9.88
C PRO A 281 -14.20 4.97 10.80
N ALA A 282 -15.21 4.12 10.72
CA ALA A 282 -16.52 4.29 11.35
C ALA A 282 -17.11 2.91 11.70
N ASP A 283 -18.27 2.91 12.34
CA ASP A 283 -19.12 1.73 12.42
C ASP A 283 -19.87 1.58 11.09
N TRP A 284 -19.65 0.47 10.39
CA TRP A 284 -20.27 0.21 9.08
C TRP A 284 -20.37 -1.28 8.80
N LYS A 285 -21.18 -1.63 7.80
CA LYS A 285 -21.47 -3.00 7.40
C LYS A 285 -20.99 -3.21 5.96
N VAL A 286 -20.00 -4.08 5.77
CA VAL A 286 -19.52 -4.47 4.44
C VAL A 286 -20.50 -5.44 3.81
N GLU A 287 -21.03 -5.07 2.65
CA GLU A 287 -22.04 -5.84 1.93
C GLU A 287 -21.41 -6.64 0.79
N HIS A 288 -20.41 -6.05 0.10
CA HIS A 288 -19.78 -6.62 -1.08
C HIS A 288 -18.27 -6.37 -1.11
N ARG A 289 -17.51 -7.34 -1.62
CA ARG A 289 -16.09 -7.22 -1.96
C ARG A 289 -15.93 -7.40 -3.45
N ARG A 290 -15.30 -6.42 -4.12
CA ARG A 290 -14.90 -6.49 -5.52
C ARG A 290 -13.39 -6.39 -5.64
N HIS A 291 -12.76 -7.46 -6.10
CA HIS A 291 -11.33 -7.49 -6.42
C HIS A 291 -11.13 -7.18 -7.89
N PHE A 292 -10.28 -6.19 -8.19
CA PHE A 292 -9.83 -5.87 -9.54
C PHE A 292 -8.36 -6.26 -9.69
N PRO A 293 -8.05 -7.39 -10.35
CA PRO A 293 -6.69 -7.70 -10.78
C PRO A 293 -6.15 -6.65 -11.79
N GLY A 294 -4.95 -6.14 -11.54
CA GLY A 294 -4.35 -5.06 -12.34
C GLY A 294 -2.83 -5.00 -12.30
N SER A 295 -2.28 -3.88 -12.74
CA SER A 295 -0.85 -3.57 -12.63
C SER A 295 -0.42 -3.39 -11.17
N LEU A 296 0.89 -3.34 -10.91
CA LEU A 296 1.44 -2.92 -9.63
C LEU A 296 2.46 -1.80 -9.87
N MET A 297 1.99 -0.66 -10.37
CA MET A 297 2.78 0.56 -10.55
C MET A 297 2.99 1.27 -9.22
N SER A 298 4.02 2.12 -9.10
CA SER A 298 4.28 2.88 -7.87
C SER A 298 3.17 3.89 -7.62
N VAL A 299 2.59 3.92 -6.42
CA VAL A 299 1.56 4.89 -6.00
C VAL A 299 2.14 6.14 -5.32
N SER A 300 3.46 6.35 -5.43
CA SER A 300 4.11 7.54 -4.86
C SER A 300 3.53 8.83 -5.46
N PRO A 301 3.49 9.96 -4.71
CA PRO A 301 2.85 11.19 -5.15
C PRO A 301 3.35 11.72 -6.51
N THR A 302 4.62 11.48 -6.85
CA THR A 302 5.20 11.86 -8.15
C THR A 302 4.63 11.03 -9.30
N VAL A 303 4.43 9.71 -9.11
CA VAL A 303 3.83 8.85 -10.14
C VAL A 303 2.31 9.09 -10.22
N ALA A 304 1.65 9.35 -9.09
CA ALA A 304 0.24 9.75 -9.07
C ALA A 304 -0.05 11.08 -9.78
N ARG A 305 0.91 12.02 -9.85
CA ARG A 305 0.80 13.23 -10.70
C ARG A 305 1.07 12.97 -12.19
N TRP A 306 1.74 11.88 -12.52
CA TRP A 306 2.18 11.58 -13.89
C TRP A 306 1.25 10.61 -14.61
N VAL A 307 0.79 9.56 -13.94
CA VAL A 307 -0.08 8.51 -14.52
C VAL A 307 -1.53 8.81 -14.19
N LYS A 308 -2.32 9.25 -15.18
CA LYS A 308 -3.79 9.32 -15.05
C LYS A 308 -4.36 7.94 -14.73
N GLU A 309 -5.43 7.88 -13.93
CA GLU A 309 -6.13 6.63 -13.60
C GLU A 309 -5.25 5.55 -12.94
N LEU A 310 -4.15 5.94 -12.28
CA LEU A 310 -3.19 5.03 -11.64
C LEU A 310 -3.88 4.04 -10.69
N PHE A 311 -4.85 4.50 -9.91
CA PHE A 311 -5.59 3.64 -8.97
C PHE A 311 -6.60 2.71 -9.66
N VAL A 312 -7.06 3.04 -10.87
CA VAL A 312 -7.92 2.17 -11.70
C VAL A 312 -7.08 1.12 -12.44
N LEU A 313 -5.86 1.49 -12.86
CA LEU A 313 -4.93 0.61 -13.55
C LEU A 313 -4.24 -0.40 -12.62
N ASN A 314 -4.06 -0.06 -11.35
CA ASN A 314 -3.47 -0.95 -10.35
C ASN A 314 -4.46 -1.99 -9.80
N GLU A 315 -3.90 -3.11 -9.33
CA GLU A 315 -4.66 -4.10 -8.56
C GLU A 315 -5.22 -3.46 -7.28
N ARG A 316 -6.52 -3.63 -7.04
CA ARG A 316 -7.22 -3.06 -5.88
C ARG A 316 -8.32 -3.98 -5.38
N VAL A 317 -8.67 -3.80 -4.12
CA VAL A 317 -9.78 -4.49 -3.44
C VAL A 317 -10.71 -3.42 -2.90
N VAL A 318 -11.91 -3.35 -3.47
CA VAL A 318 -12.99 -2.45 -3.08
C VAL A 318 -13.89 -3.19 -2.09
N LEU A 319 -14.02 -2.67 -0.88
CA LEU A 319 -15.02 -3.11 0.09
C LEU A 319 -16.14 -2.07 0.11
N SER A 320 -17.35 -2.46 -0.28
CA SER A 320 -18.53 -1.59 -0.37
C SER A 320 -19.62 -2.04 0.58
N GLY A 321 -20.38 -1.08 1.12
CA GLY A 321 -21.50 -1.35 2.01
C GLY A 321 -22.12 -0.07 2.54
N ARG A 322 -22.56 -0.11 3.81
CA ARG A 322 -23.33 0.98 4.42
C ARG A 322 -22.85 1.38 5.81
N TRP A 323 -22.85 2.69 6.08
CA TRP A 323 -22.63 3.29 7.39
C TRP A 323 -23.84 4.16 7.78
N GLU A 324 -23.78 4.87 8.91
CA GLU A 324 -24.90 5.64 9.48
C GLU A 324 -25.55 6.66 8.50
N HIS A 325 -24.79 7.17 7.53
CA HIS A 325 -25.27 8.14 6.54
C HIS A 325 -25.52 7.58 5.13
N GLY A 326 -25.44 6.27 4.92
CA GLY A 326 -25.74 5.63 3.63
C GLY A 326 -24.55 4.89 3.03
N PHE A 327 -24.18 5.17 1.79
CA PHE A 327 -23.10 4.46 1.09
C PHE A 327 -21.72 4.67 1.73
N PHE A 328 -20.96 3.57 1.86
CA PHE A 328 -19.58 3.59 2.34
C PHE A 328 -18.72 2.61 1.55
N SER A 329 -17.50 3.03 1.18
CA SER A 329 -16.55 2.22 0.44
C SER A 329 -15.11 2.52 0.87
N LEU A 330 -14.40 1.47 1.29
CA LEU A 330 -12.96 1.52 1.59
C LEU A 330 -12.22 0.63 0.59
N THR A 331 -11.33 1.25 -0.18
CA THR A 331 -10.56 0.57 -1.23
C THR A 331 -9.09 0.54 -0.92
N ALA A 332 -8.53 -0.66 -0.83
CA ALA A 332 -7.10 -0.90 -0.74
C ALA A 332 -6.49 -1.03 -2.14
N VAL A 333 -5.52 -0.17 -2.49
CA VAL A 333 -4.85 -0.14 -3.79
C VAL A 333 -3.40 -0.62 -3.63
N GLY A 334 -3.04 -1.67 -4.37
CA GLY A 334 -1.70 -2.23 -4.42
C GLY A 334 -0.74 -1.36 -5.25
N ALA A 335 0.56 -1.60 -5.09
CA ALA A 335 1.61 -0.86 -5.79
C ALA A 335 2.87 -1.72 -6.03
N THR A 336 3.88 -1.16 -6.70
CA THR A 336 5.16 -1.87 -6.91
C THR A 336 5.79 -2.29 -5.57
N ASN A 337 6.31 -3.51 -5.51
CA ASN A 337 6.84 -4.17 -4.31
C ASN A 337 5.78 -4.58 -3.28
N VAL A 338 4.54 -4.09 -3.40
CA VAL A 338 3.37 -4.61 -2.68
C VAL A 338 2.87 -5.83 -3.42
N GLY A 339 3.15 -7.01 -2.88
CA GLY A 339 2.55 -8.22 -3.41
C GLY A 339 1.05 -8.23 -3.12
N SER A 340 0.70 -8.41 -1.85
CA SER A 340 -0.66 -8.69 -1.46
C SER A 340 -1.28 -7.64 -0.56
N ILE A 341 -2.57 -7.43 -0.79
CA ILE A 341 -3.53 -6.87 0.14
C ILE A 341 -4.15 -8.05 0.88
N LYS A 342 -4.27 -7.96 2.20
CA LYS A 342 -5.01 -8.92 3.04
C LYS A 342 -6.13 -8.19 3.75
N VAL A 343 -7.33 -8.76 3.75
CA VAL A 343 -8.49 -8.29 4.52
C VAL A 343 -8.80 -9.39 5.53
N TYR A 344 -8.86 -9.09 6.83
CA TYR A 344 -8.72 -10.15 7.85
C TYR A 344 -9.94 -11.08 7.98
N PHE A 345 -11.15 -10.60 7.66
CA PHE A 345 -12.34 -11.44 7.65
C PHE A 345 -12.54 -12.23 6.35
N ASP A 346 -11.80 -11.90 5.28
CA ASP A 346 -11.98 -12.44 3.94
C ASP A 346 -10.81 -13.36 3.57
N GLN A 347 -10.95 -14.64 3.95
CA GLN A 347 -9.91 -15.66 3.74
C GLN A 347 -9.80 -16.12 2.27
N GLU A 348 -10.83 -15.88 1.45
CA GLU A 348 -10.84 -16.24 0.02
C GLU A 348 -10.06 -15.22 -0.83
N LEU A 349 -9.80 -14.02 -0.30
CA LEU A 349 -9.11 -12.97 -1.04
C LEU A 349 -7.65 -13.35 -1.34
N HIS A 350 -7.35 -13.53 -2.62
CA HIS A 350 -5.99 -13.77 -3.11
C HIS A 350 -5.59 -12.69 -4.12
N THR A 351 -4.60 -11.89 -3.75
CA THR A 351 -4.07 -10.77 -4.56
C THR A 351 -2.67 -11.07 -5.09
N ASN A 352 -2.26 -10.38 -6.16
CA ASN A 352 -1.05 -10.64 -6.95
C ASN A 352 -0.92 -12.08 -7.49
N CYS A 353 -2.07 -12.70 -7.79
CA CYS A 353 -2.14 -13.98 -8.48
C CYS A 353 -1.38 -13.94 -9.83
N PRO A 354 -0.69 -15.04 -10.23
CA PRO A 354 0.11 -15.07 -11.46
C PRO A 354 -0.71 -14.93 -12.74
N ARG A 355 -1.94 -15.46 -12.75
CA ARG A 355 -2.90 -15.40 -13.85
C ARG A 355 -4.04 -14.46 -13.47
N TYR A 356 -4.39 -13.55 -14.37
CA TYR A 356 -5.59 -12.72 -14.31
C TYR A 356 -5.93 -12.26 -15.73
N SER A 357 -7.17 -11.87 -15.99
CA SER A 357 -7.55 -11.17 -17.22
C SER A 357 -7.55 -9.66 -16.97
N LYS A 358 -6.89 -8.88 -17.83
CA LYS A 358 -6.86 -7.41 -17.67
C LYS A 358 -8.27 -6.86 -17.87
N GLY A 359 -8.76 -6.10 -16.88
CA GLY A 359 -10.12 -5.55 -16.89
C GLY A 359 -11.19 -6.51 -16.34
N SER A 360 -10.84 -7.74 -15.96
CA SER A 360 -11.73 -8.57 -15.14
C SER A 360 -11.81 -8.04 -13.71
N PHE A 361 -12.90 -8.40 -13.02
CA PHE A 361 -13.05 -8.25 -11.58
C PHE A 361 -13.74 -9.50 -11.03
N VAL A 362 -13.57 -9.74 -9.73
CA VAL A 362 -14.20 -10.84 -9.00
C VAL A 362 -15.08 -10.25 -7.90
N ASP A 363 -16.37 -10.55 -7.95
CA ASP A 363 -17.37 -10.14 -6.96
C ASP A 363 -17.61 -11.24 -5.93
N HIS A 364 -17.84 -10.82 -4.70
CA HIS A 364 -18.33 -11.66 -3.62
C HIS A 364 -19.33 -10.85 -2.78
N SER A 365 -20.48 -11.46 -2.48
CA SER A 365 -21.48 -10.91 -1.57
C SER A 365 -21.25 -11.47 -0.19
N PHE A 366 -21.23 -10.61 0.83
CA PHE A 366 -21.32 -11.03 2.24
C PHE A 366 -22.77 -11.03 2.73
N ILE A 367 -23.71 -10.48 1.96
CA ILE A 367 -25.15 -10.55 2.20
C ILE A 367 -25.65 -11.93 1.77
N ASP A 368 -26.42 -12.57 2.65
CA ASP A 368 -27.21 -13.76 2.34
C ASP A 368 -28.47 -13.32 1.60
N VAL A 369 -28.56 -13.68 0.31
CA VAL A 369 -29.85 -13.65 -0.39
C VAL A 369 -30.60 -14.88 0.07
N GLY A 370 -31.47 -14.73 1.07
CA GLY A 370 -32.27 -15.84 1.57
C GLY A 370 -33.07 -16.50 0.44
N ASP A 371 -33.05 -17.83 0.40
CA ASP A 371 -33.76 -18.63 -0.61
C ASP A 371 -35.23 -18.20 -0.68
N GLN A 372 -35.60 -17.53 -1.78
CA GLN A 372 -36.99 -17.48 -2.17
C GLN A 372 -37.34 -18.84 -2.76
N VAL A 373 -37.94 -19.70 -1.94
CA VAL A 373 -38.77 -20.79 -2.45
C VAL A 373 -39.91 -20.10 -3.21
N CYS A 374 -39.85 -20.18 -4.54
CA CYS A 374 -40.89 -19.70 -5.44
C CYS A 374 -42.09 -20.67 -5.42
N ASP A 375 -42.72 -20.85 -4.26
CA ASP A 375 -44.04 -21.46 -4.20
C ASP A 375 -45.05 -20.50 -4.84
N GLY A 376 -45.83 -21.03 -5.77
CA GLY A 376 -46.63 -20.24 -6.69
C GLY A 376 -47.79 -19.48 -6.05
N GLU A 377 -48.26 -18.47 -6.78
CA GLU A 377 -49.52 -17.75 -6.59
C GLU A 377 -49.61 -16.80 -5.37
N GLY A 378 -49.56 -15.49 -5.65
CA GLY A 378 -50.15 -14.47 -4.75
C GLY A 378 -49.31 -13.23 -4.50
N MET A 379 -49.70 -12.12 -5.12
CA MET A 379 -49.51 -10.72 -4.65
C MET A 379 -48.20 -10.41 -3.89
N ALA A 380 -47.15 -10.03 -4.62
CA ALA A 380 -45.96 -9.42 -4.03
C ALA A 380 -46.30 -8.03 -3.45
N MET A 381 -46.68 -8.00 -2.18
CA MET A 381 -46.89 -6.77 -1.42
C MET A 381 -45.52 -6.17 -1.05
N ASP A 382 -45.33 -4.88 -1.33
CA ASP A 382 -44.09 -4.15 -1.04
C ASP A 382 -43.80 -4.11 0.47
N ARG A 383 -43.01 -5.08 0.93
CA ARG A 383 -42.41 -5.13 2.27
C ARG A 383 -40.91 -5.27 2.07
N GLY A 384 -40.19 -4.21 2.44
CA GLY A 384 -38.76 -4.08 2.17
C GLY A 384 -37.97 -5.32 2.56
N VAL A 385 -37.20 -5.84 1.60
CA VAL A 385 -36.31 -7.00 1.81
C VAL A 385 -35.23 -6.61 2.82
N GLU A 386 -35.34 -7.11 4.05
CA GLU A 386 -34.23 -7.09 5.01
C GLU A 386 -33.06 -7.90 4.44
N LEU A 387 -32.06 -7.22 3.92
CA LEU A 387 -30.79 -7.83 3.49
C LEU A 387 -30.03 -8.34 4.72
N ARG A 388 -30.25 -9.61 5.06
CA ARG A 388 -29.58 -10.35 6.14
C ARG A 388 -28.16 -10.78 5.69
N GLY A 389 -27.27 -11.03 6.64
CA GLY A 389 -25.83 -11.16 6.36
C GLY A 389 -25.13 -9.81 6.16
N GLY A 390 -23.84 -9.84 5.82
CA GLY A 390 -22.92 -8.68 5.74
C GLY A 390 -22.01 -8.56 6.97
N VAL A 391 -20.75 -8.12 6.78
CA VAL A 391 -19.74 -8.07 7.84
C VAL A 391 -19.81 -6.73 8.58
N ALA A 392 -20.25 -6.73 9.83
CA ALA A 392 -20.21 -5.56 10.69
C ALA A 392 -18.77 -5.27 11.14
N LEU A 393 -18.31 -4.04 10.93
CA LEU A 393 -17.01 -3.53 11.34
C LEU A 393 -17.20 -2.40 12.34
N GLN A 394 -16.53 -2.53 13.49
CA GLN A 394 -16.51 -1.49 14.51
C GLN A 394 -15.50 -0.40 14.19
N LYS A 395 -15.84 0.84 14.56
CA LYS A 395 -14.98 2.02 14.46
C LYS A 395 -13.61 1.78 15.11
N GLY A 396 -12.53 1.98 14.34
CA GLY A 396 -11.15 1.74 14.76
C GLY A 396 -10.67 0.28 14.73
N ALA A 397 -11.54 -0.70 14.45
CA ALA A 397 -11.14 -2.10 14.34
C ALA A 397 -10.13 -2.34 13.21
N GLU A 398 -9.18 -3.25 13.42
CA GLU A 398 -8.17 -3.64 12.41
C GLU A 398 -8.86 -4.37 11.25
N LEU A 399 -8.70 -3.88 10.02
CA LEU A 399 -9.45 -4.34 8.85
C LEU A 399 -8.59 -5.17 7.89
N GLY A 400 -7.33 -4.76 7.69
CA GLY A 400 -6.43 -5.44 6.78
C GLY A 400 -5.01 -4.87 6.79
N GLU A 401 -4.16 -5.42 5.92
CA GLU A 401 -2.75 -5.03 5.82
C GLU A 401 -2.21 -5.07 4.39
N PHE A 402 -1.16 -4.29 4.17
CA PHE A 402 -0.34 -4.31 2.97
C PHE A 402 1.06 -4.87 3.25
N ASN A 403 1.62 -5.55 2.26
CA ASN A 403 2.96 -6.13 2.35
C ASN A 403 4.10 -5.21 1.83
N LEU A 404 3.78 -4.06 1.23
CA LEU A 404 4.64 -2.87 1.13
C LEU A 404 3.79 -1.58 0.88
N GLY A 405 4.42 -0.42 0.68
CA GLY A 405 3.75 0.90 0.60
C GLY A 405 2.70 1.08 -0.50
N SER A 406 1.56 1.66 -0.12
CA SER A 406 0.26 1.48 -0.77
C SER A 406 -0.62 2.74 -0.69
N THR A 407 -1.86 2.66 -1.19
CA THR A 407 -2.86 3.73 -1.06
C THR A 407 -4.19 3.17 -0.54
N ILE A 408 -4.81 3.90 0.39
CA ILE A 408 -6.22 3.73 0.75
C ILE A 408 -7.02 4.85 0.07
N VAL A 409 -8.10 4.48 -0.61
CA VAL A 409 -9.12 5.42 -1.08
C VAL A 409 -10.39 5.16 -0.29
N LEU A 410 -10.89 6.19 0.39
CA LEU A 410 -12.15 6.17 1.10
C LEU A 410 -13.19 6.97 0.31
N LEU A 411 -14.40 6.45 0.18
CA LEU A 411 -15.56 7.06 -0.47
C LEU A 411 -16.75 6.90 0.45
N PHE A 412 -17.44 7.99 0.80
CA PHE A 412 -18.52 7.95 1.79
C PHE A 412 -19.61 8.99 1.52
N GLU A 413 -20.86 8.58 1.67
CA GLU A 413 -22.03 9.45 1.66
C GLU A 413 -22.18 10.12 3.02
N ALA A 414 -22.20 11.44 3.09
CA ALA A 414 -22.39 12.19 4.34
C ALA A 414 -23.34 13.40 4.14
N PRO A 415 -23.94 13.95 5.21
CA PRO A 415 -24.75 15.16 5.12
C PRO A 415 -23.98 16.37 4.56
N LYS A 416 -24.71 17.32 3.96
CA LYS A 416 -24.14 18.56 3.37
C LYS A 416 -23.28 19.40 4.34
N HIS A 417 -23.46 19.25 5.65
CA HIS A 417 -22.72 19.99 6.69
C HIS A 417 -21.40 19.31 7.12
N PHE A 418 -21.12 18.06 6.71
CA PHE A 418 -19.83 17.43 6.99
C PHE A 418 -18.65 18.27 6.45
N THR A 419 -17.67 18.52 7.31
CA THR A 419 -16.47 19.29 7.01
C THR A 419 -15.21 18.47 7.34
N PHE A 420 -14.23 18.49 6.44
CA PHE A 420 -12.92 17.88 6.68
C PHE A 420 -12.05 18.81 7.54
N ASP A 421 -11.42 18.25 8.58
CA ASP A 421 -10.38 18.89 9.38
C ASP A 421 -8.99 18.47 8.89
N LEU A 422 -8.72 18.74 7.60
CA LEU A 422 -7.54 18.26 6.89
C LEU A 422 -6.92 19.33 5.98
N GLN A 423 -5.63 19.16 5.70
CA GLN A 423 -4.88 19.94 4.71
C GLN A 423 -4.21 19.01 3.68
N PRO A 424 -4.15 19.38 2.38
CA PRO A 424 -3.46 18.57 1.37
C PRO A 424 -1.98 18.38 1.72
N GLY A 425 -1.50 17.14 1.72
CA GLY A 425 -0.12 16.79 2.11
C GLY A 425 0.12 16.59 3.61
N GLN A 426 -0.89 16.81 4.46
CA GLN A 426 -0.87 16.51 5.90
C GLN A 426 -0.53 15.04 6.15
N GLN A 427 0.25 14.80 7.22
CA GLN A 427 0.43 13.47 7.78
C GLN A 427 -0.70 13.19 8.77
N ILE A 428 -1.39 12.06 8.58
CA ILE A 428 -2.46 11.57 9.46
C ILE A 428 -2.07 10.20 10.04
N ARG A 429 -2.69 9.84 11.15
CA ARG A 429 -2.50 8.56 11.86
C ARG A 429 -3.84 7.87 12.06
N VAL A 430 -3.84 6.54 12.12
CA VAL A 430 -5.03 5.73 12.46
C VAL A 430 -5.71 6.31 13.71
N GLY A 431 -7.03 6.47 13.66
CA GLY A 431 -7.82 6.96 14.80
C GLY A 431 -7.89 8.48 14.97
N GLN A 432 -7.10 9.26 14.23
CA GLN A 432 -7.26 10.73 14.17
C GLN A 432 -8.54 11.11 13.42
N SER A 433 -9.08 12.29 13.76
CA SER A 433 -10.19 12.90 13.01
C SER A 433 -9.80 13.17 11.56
N LEU A 434 -10.69 12.84 10.64
CA LEU A 434 -10.70 13.34 9.27
C LEU A 434 -11.63 14.55 9.12
N GLY A 435 -12.61 14.71 10.02
CA GLY A 435 -13.68 15.67 9.88
C GLY A 435 -14.88 15.37 10.76
N SER A 436 -15.73 16.36 10.93
CA SER A 436 -16.93 16.33 11.76
C SER A 436 -18.16 16.83 11.01
N PHE A 437 -19.32 16.51 11.57
CA PHE A 437 -20.62 17.04 11.17
C PHE A 437 -20.85 18.40 11.86
#